data_AF-A0AAV1Z2J2-F1
#
_entry.id   AF-A0AAV1Z2J2-F1
#
_cell.length_a   1.000
_cell.length_b   1.000
_cell.length_c   1.000
_cell.angle_alpha   90.00
_cell.angle_beta   90.00
_cell.angle_gamma   90.00
#
_symmetry.space_group_name_H-M   'P 1'
#
loop_
_entity.id
_entity.type
_entity.pdbx_description
1 polymer ?
#
loop_
_entity_poly.entity_id
_entity_poly.type
_entity_poly.pdbx_seq_one_letter_code
_entity_poly.pdbx_strand_id
1 'polypeptide(L)'
;MKLQNLFNLVCLSIIRNFLKELFLLKPEDMTKRRMKIFFSLWKCGLIENKTLLEFCIYSVHQFLKNQNVAMMEAFLIQERCNSHDEPFHMTFMMEKIIKSLKPDDVVCILFDSNVESTINWKNYLVILEAFVRTHDNECKIILRSNEELVKRSFQQLDQSALKKAIIIGRQTALHSKEPFSMAYNQWFLNQFGDSLYIKNLQYISFFIQVLCEFVPYERNIGIMKVSLERPLTIASEYQFIYNDYTVLLKTRIKDLEVCFV
;
A
#
# COMPACT_ATOMS: atom_id res chain seq x y z
N MET A 1 44.54 -3.62 -29.80
CA MET A 1 44.15 -2.37 -29.10
C MET A 1 42.99 -1.61 -29.76
N LYS A 2 43.04 -1.26 -31.06
CA LYS A 2 41.94 -0.49 -31.72
C LYS A 2 40.59 -1.24 -31.84
N LEU A 3 40.59 -2.54 -32.13
CA LEU A 3 39.38 -3.37 -32.25
C LEU A 3 38.65 -3.59 -30.92
N GLN A 4 39.40 -3.73 -29.82
CA GLN A 4 38.84 -3.87 -28.46
C GLN A 4 38.14 -2.59 -28.00
N ASN A 5 38.70 -1.42 -28.33
CA ASN A 5 38.05 -0.13 -28.06
C ASN A 5 36.79 0.07 -28.90
N LEU A 6 36.80 -0.34 -30.18
CA LEU A 6 35.62 -0.24 -31.04
C LEU A 6 34.49 -1.15 -30.55
N PHE A 7 34.82 -2.38 -30.15
CA PHE A 7 33.86 -3.34 -29.58
C PHE A 7 33.24 -2.81 -28.28
N ASN A 8 34.05 -2.25 -27.39
CA ASN A 8 33.57 -1.62 -26.14
C ASN A 8 32.64 -0.43 -26.41
N LEU A 9 32.94 0.42 -27.40
CA LEU A 9 32.09 1.56 -27.76
C LEU A 9 30.73 1.11 -28.31
N VAL A 10 30.70 0.09 -29.17
CA VAL A 10 29.46 -0.48 -29.70
C VAL A 10 28.62 -1.10 -28.59
N CYS A 11 29.22 -1.91 -27.72
CA CYS A 11 28.54 -2.49 -26.55
C CYS A 11 27.96 -1.42 -25.62
N LEU A 12 28.72 -0.37 -25.31
CA LEU A 12 28.23 0.75 -24.49
C LEU A 12 27.09 1.51 -25.17
N SER A 13 27.12 1.68 -26.49
CA SER A 13 26.01 2.31 -27.22
C SER A 13 24.72 1.48 -27.17
N ILE A 14 24.84 0.15 -27.29
CA ILE A 14 23.72 -0.79 -27.20
C ILE A 14 23.12 -0.75 -25.79
N ILE A 15 23.97 -0.76 -24.76
CA ILE A 15 23.51 -0.65 -23.36
C ILE A 15 22.82 0.69 -23.13
N ARG A 16 23.39 1.81 -23.59
CA ARG A 16 22.77 3.14 -23.45
C ARG A 16 21.42 3.23 -24.16
N ASN A 17 21.30 2.68 -25.37
CA ASN A 17 20.03 2.65 -26.09
C ASN A 17 19.00 1.74 -25.40
N PHE A 18 19.42 0.58 -24.90
CA PHE A 18 18.58 -0.29 -24.10
C PHE A 18 18.08 0.40 -22.82
N LEU A 19 18.93 1.15 -22.13
CA LEU A 19 18.53 1.94 -20.97
C LEU A 19 17.55 3.05 -21.33
N LYS A 20 17.78 3.79 -22.42
CA LYS A 20 16.85 4.81 -22.90
C LYS A 20 15.47 4.22 -23.21
N GLU A 21 15.45 3.12 -23.96
CA GLU A 21 14.21 2.38 -24.26
C GLU A 21 13.51 1.95 -22.96
N LEU A 22 14.25 1.43 -21.98
CA LEU A 22 13.71 1.06 -20.67
C LEU A 22 13.04 2.22 -19.92
N PHE A 23 13.61 3.42 -19.95
CA PHE A 23 13.02 4.60 -19.32
C PHE A 23 11.83 5.17 -20.10
N LEU A 24 11.74 4.92 -21.41
CA LEU A 24 10.65 5.42 -22.26
C LEU A 24 9.44 4.48 -22.32
N LEU A 25 9.59 3.24 -21.86
CA LEU A 25 8.51 2.26 -21.86
C LEU A 25 7.43 2.57 -20.82
N LYS A 26 6.20 2.19 -21.16
CA LYS A 26 5.12 2.18 -20.18
C LYS A 26 5.38 1.08 -19.14
N PRO A 27 5.01 1.30 -17.87
CA PRO A 27 5.17 0.33 -16.78
C PRO A 27 4.48 -1.02 -17.03
N GLU A 28 3.34 -1.03 -17.73
CA GLU A 28 2.65 -2.25 -18.18
C GLU A 28 3.49 -3.09 -19.15
N ASP A 29 4.42 -2.46 -19.89
CA ASP A 29 5.35 -3.12 -20.81
C ASP A 29 6.67 -3.53 -20.13
N MET A 30 6.85 -3.25 -18.83
CA MET A 30 8.04 -3.63 -18.06
C MET A 30 8.01 -5.11 -17.72
N THR A 31 8.47 -5.92 -18.67
CA THR A 31 8.51 -7.37 -18.50
C THR A 31 9.56 -7.81 -17.46
N LYS A 32 9.27 -8.93 -16.78
CA LYS A 32 10.23 -9.63 -15.89
C LYS A 32 11.60 -9.87 -16.54
N ARG A 33 11.62 -10.10 -17.86
CA ARG A 33 12.86 -10.29 -18.65
C ARG A 33 13.69 -9.02 -18.72
N ARG A 34 13.06 -7.88 -18.99
CA ARG A 34 13.72 -6.56 -19.06
C ARG A 34 14.33 -6.16 -17.71
N MET A 35 13.58 -6.32 -16.62
CA MET A 35 14.08 -6.10 -15.26
C MET A 35 15.29 -7.00 -14.95
N LYS A 36 15.22 -8.28 -15.32
CA LYS A 36 16.34 -9.22 -15.14
C LYS A 36 17.60 -8.76 -15.89
N ILE A 37 17.45 -8.29 -17.13
CA ILE A 37 18.59 -7.79 -17.93
C ILE A 37 19.18 -6.54 -17.26
N PHE A 38 18.36 -5.57 -16.87
CA PHE A 38 18.84 -4.34 -16.21
C PHE A 38 19.63 -4.66 -14.94
N PHE A 39 19.08 -5.49 -14.04
CA PHE A 39 19.79 -5.88 -12.82
C PHE A 39 21.07 -6.69 -13.10
N SER A 40 21.10 -7.50 -14.16
CA SER A 40 22.34 -8.18 -14.57
C SER A 40 23.40 -7.19 -15.06
N LEU A 41 23.03 -6.20 -15.86
CA LEU A 41 23.95 -5.15 -16.33
C LEU A 41 24.54 -4.34 -15.16
N TRP A 42 23.71 -4.01 -14.17
CA TRP A 42 24.17 -3.37 -12.93
C TRP A 42 25.17 -4.26 -12.15
N LYS A 43 24.85 -5.55 -11.94
CA LYS A 43 25.76 -6.49 -11.26
C LYS A 43 27.10 -6.65 -11.97
N CYS A 44 27.13 -6.48 -13.29
CA CYS A 44 28.35 -6.50 -14.08
C CYS A 44 29.14 -5.16 -14.07
N GLY A 45 28.68 -4.14 -13.32
CA GLY A 45 29.33 -2.83 -13.25
C GLY A 45 29.12 -1.96 -14.50
N LEU A 46 28.19 -2.33 -15.38
CA LEU A 46 27.90 -1.59 -16.62
C LEU A 46 26.90 -0.44 -16.43
N ILE A 47 26.28 -0.38 -15.25
CA ILE A 47 25.33 0.65 -14.84
C ILE A 47 25.79 1.21 -13.50
N GLU A 48 25.85 2.54 -13.39
CA GLU A 48 26.20 3.22 -12.15
C GLU A 48 25.08 3.09 -11.11
N ASN A 49 25.44 3.11 -9.82
CA ASN A 49 24.46 3.05 -8.73
C ASN A 49 23.43 4.19 -8.81
N LYS A 50 23.84 5.39 -9.26
CA LYS A 50 22.93 6.51 -9.46
C LYS A 50 21.82 6.18 -10.47
N THR A 51 22.19 5.63 -11.63
CA THR A 51 21.25 5.23 -12.67
C THR A 51 20.33 4.09 -12.22
N LEU A 52 20.84 3.15 -11.40
CA LEU A 52 19.99 2.13 -10.77
C LEU A 52 18.93 2.77 -9.88
N LEU A 53 19.31 3.72 -9.01
CA LEU A 53 18.37 4.39 -8.10
C LEU A 53 17.30 5.17 -8.87
N GLU A 54 17.70 5.95 -9.86
CA GLU A 54 16.77 6.71 -10.72
C GLU A 54 15.79 5.78 -11.45
N PHE A 55 16.29 4.65 -11.98
CA PHE A 55 15.46 3.63 -12.61
C PHE A 55 14.46 2.99 -11.64
N CYS A 56 14.90 2.67 -10.43
CA CYS A 56 14.04 2.07 -9.41
C CYS A 56 12.94 3.04 -8.97
N ILE A 57 13.28 4.31 -8.68
CA ILE A 57 12.30 5.36 -8.35
C ILE A 57 11.30 5.55 -9.49
N TYR A 58 11.80 5.68 -10.73
CA TYR A 58 10.95 5.79 -11.92
C TYR A 58 10.00 4.60 -12.04
N SER A 59 10.51 3.38 -11.88
CA SER A 59 9.71 2.16 -12.00
C SER A 59 8.61 2.10 -10.95
N VAL A 60 8.87 2.49 -9.69
CA VAL A 60 7.84 2.53 -8.63
C VAL A 60 6.76 3.56 -8.96
N HIS A 61 7.13 4.78 -9.33
CA HIS A 61 6.15 5.81 -9.68
C HIS A 61 5.29 5.41 -10.87
N GLN A 62 5.90 4.85 -11.91
CA GLN A 62 5.17 4.39 -13.09
C GLN A 62 4.24 3.23 -12.74
N PHE A 63 4.72 2.25 -11.96
CA PHE A 63 3.87 1.16 -11.50
C PHE A 63 2.67 1.65 -10.68
N LEU A 64 2.85 2.64 -9.81
CA LEU A 64 1.75 3.28 -9.07
C LEU A 64 0.73 3.97 -9.97
N LYS A 65 1.15 4.50 -11.12
CA LYS A 65 0.27 5.23 -12.06
C LYS A 65 -0.26 4.36 -13.20
N ASN A 66 0.06 3.07 -13.21
CA ASN A 66 -0.33 2.17 -14.28
C ASN A 66 -1.82 1.84 -14.19
N GLN A 67 -2.65 2.59 -14.92
CA GLN A 67 -4.12 2.53 -14.92
C GLN A 67 -4.74 2.97 -13.58
N ASN A 68 -5.75 3.84 -13.65
CA ASN A 68 -6.44 4.29 -12.44
C ASN A 68 -7.41 3.20 -11.97
N VAL A 69 -7.16 2.67 -10.78
CA VAL A 69 -8.04 1.70 -10.13
C VAL A 69 -8.54 2.32 -8.84
N ALA A 70 -9.84 2.24 -8.55
CA ALA A 70 -10.42 2.87 -7.38
C ALA A 70 -9.85 2.33 -6.05
N MET A 71 -9.81 3.20 -5.04
CA MET A 71 -9.37 2.86 -3.69
C MET A 71 -10.14 1.69 -3.06
N MET A 72 -11.44 1.58 -3.36
CA MET A 72 -12.29 0.51 -2.84
C MET A 72 -11.89 -0.88 -3.35
N GLU A 73 -11.25 -0.97 -4.52
CA GLU A 73 -10.71 -2.24 -5.03
C GLU A 73 -9.55 -2.75 -4.17
N ALA A 74 -8.72 -1.86 -3.61
CA ALA A 74 -7.68 -2.28 -2.67
C ALA A 74 -8.32 -2.95 -1.44
N PHE A 75 -9.38 -2.37 -0.89
CA PHE A 75 -10.07 -2.95 0.26
C PHE A 75 -10.61 -4.36 -0.03
N LEU A 76 -11.15 -4.60 -1.23
CA LEU A 76 -11.61 -5.92 -1.67
C LEU A 76 -10.49 -6.96 -1.84
N ILE A 77 -9.30 -6.52 -2.22
CA ILE A 77 -8.16 -7.40 -2.52
C ILE A 77 -7.39 -7.79 -1.25
N GLN A 78 -7.39 -6.93 -0.23
CA GLN A 78 -6.76 -7.20 1.07
C GLN A 78 -7.27 -8.45 1.78
N GLU A 79 -8.45 -8.95 1.38
CA GLU A 79 -9.05 -10.18 1.89
C GLU A 79 -8.50 -11.45 1.20
N ARG A 80 -8.12 -11.37 -0.07
CA ARG A 80 -7.78 -12.53 -0.93
C ARG A 80 -6.28 -12.78 -1.05
N CYS A 81 -5.48 -12.25 -0.12
CA CYS A 81 -4.03 -12.15 -0.27
C CYS A 81 -3.33 -13.52 -0.17
N ASN A 82 -3.33 -14.29 -1.26
CA ASN A 82 -2.30 -15.29 -1.53
C ASN A 82 -1.25 -14.67 -2.45
N SER A 83 0.03 -14.92 -2.17
CA SER A 83 1.16 -14.36 -2.95
C SER A 83 1.17 -14.77 -4.44
N HIS A 84 0.30 -15.69 -4.85
CA HIS A 84 0.18 -16.18 -6.22
C HIS A 84 -0.97 -15.53 -7.02
N ASP A 85 -1.89 -14.85 -6.35
CA ASP A 85 -3.05 -14.22 -7.00
C ASP A 85 -2.71 -12.81 -7.48
N GLU A 86 -3.47 -12.31 -8.46
CA GLU A 86 -3.39 -10.91 -8.87
C GLU A 86 -3.87 -9.99 -7.73
N PRO A 87 -3.17 -8.89 -7.40
CA PRO A 87 -1.98 -8.31 -8.06
C PRO A 87 -0.63 -8.79 -7.51
N PHE A 88 -0.61 -9.61 -6.46
CA PHE A 88 0.58 -9.96 -5.68
C PHE A 88 1.59 -10.89 -6.38
N HIS A 89 1.24 -11.47 -7.54
CA HIS A 89 2.22 -12.17 -8.38
C HIS A 89 3.43 -11.29 -8.77
N MET A 90 3.28 -9.96 -8.75
CA MET A 90 4.34 -8.98 -9.02
C MET A 90 5.22 -8.66 -7.80
N THR A 91 4.82 -9.06 -6.59
CA THR A 91 5.52 -8.74 -5.34
C THR A 91 7.00 -9.10 -5.41
N PHE A 92 7.35 -10.31 -5.87
CA PHE A 92 8.77 -10.73 -5.96
C PHE A 92 9.61 -9.86 -6.90
N MET A 93 9.02 -9.34 -7.98
CA MET A 93 9.72 -8.42 -8.88
C MET A 93 9.89 -7.06 -8.20
N MET A 94 8.85 -6.58 -7.53
CA MET A 94 8.87 -5.32 -6.80
C MET A 94 9.85 -5.36 -5.60
N GLU A 95 9.98 -6.49 -4.91
CA GLU A 95 10.97 -6.69 -3.84
C GLU A 95 12.40 -6.39 -4.32
N LYS A 96 12.74 -6.73 -5.58
CA LYS A 96 14.07 -6.43 -6.13
C LYS A 96 14.29 -4.94 -6.36
N ILE A 97 13.25 -4.25 -6.80
CA ILE A 97 13.27 -2.79 -6.98
C ILE A 97 13.43 -2.12 -5.62
N ILE A 98 12.55 -2.47 -4.68
CA ILE A 98 12.50 -1.87 -3.35
C ILE A 98 13.80 -2.11 -2.57
N LYS A 99 14.40 -3.31 -2.62
CA LYS A 99 15.71 -3.59 -2.00
C LYS A 99 16.86 -2.69 -2.48
N SER A 100 16.70 -2.07 -3.66
CA SER A 100 17.71 -1.17 -4.21
C SER A 100 17.50 0.28 -3.77
N LEU A 101 16.40 0.58 -3.09
CA LEU A 101 16.02 1.91 -2.60
C LEU A 101 16.21 2.01 -1.08
N LYS A 102 16.34 3.23 -0.55
CA LYS A 102 16.28 3.42 0.90
C LYS A 102 14.82 3.31 1.37
N PRO A 103 14.57 2.82 2.60
CA PRO A 103 13.23 2.77 3.16
C PRO A 103 12.49 4.11 3.09
N ASP A 104 13.18 5.20 3.47
CA ASP A 104 12.62 6.56 3.46
C ASP A 104 12.19 7.01 2.06
N ASP A 105 12.94 6.65 1.02
CA ASP A 105 12.59 7.02 -0.37
C ASP A 105 11.27 6.34 -0.78
N VAL A 106 11.09 5.07 -0.42
CA VAL A 106 9.87 4.32 -0.73
C VAL A 106 8.67 4.87 0.06
N VAL A 107 8.87 5.20 1.34
CA VAL A 107 7.83 5.81 2.17
C VAL A 107 7.44 7.18 1.64
N CYS A 108 8.40 8.03 1.26
CA CYS A 108 8.12 9.29 0.59
C CYS A 108 7.25 9.09 -0.65
N ILE A 109 7.55 8.09 -1.49
CA ILE A 109 6.75 7.80 -2.69
C ILE A 109 5.32 7.34 -2.35
N LEU A 110 5.16 6.46 -1.36
CA LEU A 110 3.84 5.94 -0.96
C LEU A 110 2.95 7.02 -0.31
N PHE A 111 3.55 7.92 0.47
CA PHE A 111 2.83 8.95 1.22
C PHE A 111 2.76 10.30 0.49
N ASP A 112 3.41 10.46 -0.67
CA ASP A 112 3.32 11.68 -1.49
C ASP A 112 1.87 11.91 -1.96
N SER A 113 1.32 13.08 -1.57
CA SER A 113 -0.03 13.52 -1.88
C SER A 113 -0.24 13.81 -3.37
N ASN A 114 0.83 14.08 -4.13
CA ASN A 114 0.74 14.37 -5.56
C ASN A 114 0.41 13.14 -6.42
N VAL A 115 0.42 11.95 -5.83
CA VAL A 115 0.13 10.71 -6.55
C VAL A 115 -1.38 10.42 -6.54
N GLU A 116 -2.14 10.93 -5.57
CA GLU A 116 -3.44 10.39 -5.13
C GLU A 116 -4.57 10.36 -6.18
N SER A 117 -4.61 11.28 -7.15
CA SER A 117 -5.66 11.30 -8.17
C SER A 117 -5.49 10.27 -9.28
N THR A 118 -4.32 9.62 -9.37
CA THR A 118 -4.00 8.64 -10.42
C THR A 118 -3.36 7.36 -9.88
N ILE A 119 -3.58 7.01 -8.62
CA ILE A 119 -3.02 5.78 -8.04
C ILE A 119 -3.81 4.57 -8.52
N ASN A 120 -3.10 3.56 -9.02
CA ASN A 120 -3.55 2.19 -9.05
C ASN A 120 -3.44 1.59 -7.65
N TRP A 121 -4.56 1.51 -6.94
CA TRP A 121 -4.59 1.03 -5.57
C TRP A 121 -4.23 -0.46 -5.42
N LYS A 122 -4.35 -1.27 -6.48
CA LYS A 122 -3.85 -2.66 -6.49
C LYS A 122 -2.32 -2.69 -6.46
N ASN A 123 -1.69 -1.88 -7.30
CA ASN A 123 -0.24 -1.77 -7.38
C ASN A 123 0.36 -1.13 -6.12
N TYR A 124 -0.38 -0.21 -5.50
CA TYR A 124 -0.04 0.33 -4.19
C TYR A 124 0.12 -0.78 -3.15
N LEU A 125 -0.83 -1.71 -3.07
CA LEU A 125 -0.75 -2.86 -2.15
C LEU A 125 0.44 -3.76 -2.46
N VAL A 126 0.77 -4.00 -3.74
CA VAL A 126 1.96 -4.78 -4.13
C VAL A 126 3.25 -4.14 -3.65
N ILE A 127 3.38 -2.81 -3.78
CA ILE A 127 4.56 -2.08 -3.29
C ILE A 127 4.63 -2.15 -1.77
N LEU A 128 3.51 -1.95 -1.08
CA LEU A 128 3.46 -2.04 0.37
C LEU A 128 3.82 -3.44 0.88
N GLU A 129 3.30 -4.49 0.24
CA GLU A 129 3.66 -5.89 0.53
C GLU A 129 5.14 -6.16 0.29
N ALA A 130 5.67 -5.72 -0.85
CA ALA A 130 7.07 -5.87 -1.17
C ALA A 130 7.97 -5.08 -0.20
N PHE A 131 7.54 -3.91 0.28
CA PHE A 131 8.25 -3.16 1.32
C PHE A 131 8.32 -3.95 2.62
N VAL A 132 7.16 -4.40 3.14
CA VAL A 132 7.08 -5.14 4.41
C VAL A 132 7.96 -6.40 4.37
N ARG A 133 8.00 -7.10 3.23
CA ARG A 133 8.81 -8.31 3.05
C ARG A 133 10.32 -8.05 2.92
N THR A 134 10.73 -6.83 2.60
CA THR A 134 12.14 -6.50 2.32
C THR A 134 12.81 -5.66 3.39
N HIS A 135 12.02 -4.89 4.14
CA HIS A 135 12.46 -3.94 5.15
C HIS A 135 11.73 -4.17 6.48
N ASP A 136 11.69 -5.42 6.93
CA ASP A 136 10.90 -5.85 8.09
C ASP A 136 11.27 -5.07 9.37
N ASN A 137 12.56 -4.74 9.54
CA ASN A 137 13.04 -3.96 10.68
C ASN A 137 12.64 -2.47 10.61
N GLU A 138 12.34 -1.97 9.41
CA GLU A 138 12.03 -0.58 9.11
C GLU A 138 10.53 -0.34 8.86
N CYS A 139 9.69 -1.36 8.98
CA CYS A 139 8.21 -1.27 8.94
C CYS A 139 7.65 -0.21 9.92
N LYS A 140 8.37 0.10 11.01
CA LYS A 140 8.03 1.18 11.94
C LYS A 140 7.93 2.55 11.27
N ILE A 141 8.71 2.81 10.21
CA ILE A 141 8.65 4.07 9.47
C ILE A 141 7.29 4.22 8.77
N ILE A 142 6.75 3.14 8.20
CA ILE A 142 5.41 3.15 7.61
C ILE A 142 4.37 3.39 8.68
N LEU A 143 4.44 2.70 9.82
CA LEU A 143 3.47 2.87 10.90
C LEU A 143 3.47 4.31 11.43
N ARG A 144 4.65 4.89 11.66
CA ARG A 144 4.79 6.29 12.08
C ARG A 144 4.24 7.26 11.04
N SER A 145 4.56 7.05 9.77
CA SER A 145 4.03 7.89 8.68
C SER A 145 2.51 7.76 8.57
N ASN A 146 1.98 6.57 8.84
CA ASN A 146 0.55 6.31 8.87
C ASN A 146 -0.15 6.98 10.06
N GLU A 147 0.46 6.98 11.24
CA GLU A 147 -0.02 7.72 12.41
C GLU A 147 -0.10 9.23 12.14
N GLU A 148 0.92 9.79 11.49
CA GLU A 148 0.92 11.18 11.06
C GLU A 148 -0.19 11.45 10.02
N LEU A 149 -0.43 10.52 9.09
CA LEU A 149 -1.51 10.62 8.11
C LEU A 149 -2.89 10.60 8.77
N VAL A 150 -3.13 9.69 9.72
CA VAL A 150 -4.36 9.64 10.52
C VAL A 150 -4.58 10.96 11.26
N LYS A 151 -3.55 11.46 11.93
CA LYS A 151 -3.64 12.74 12.66
C LYS A 151 -4.03 13.88 11.72
N ARG A 152 -3.36 14.00 10.57
CA ARG A 152 -3.66 15.02 9.57
C ARG A 152 -5.07 14.87 8.99
N SER A 153 -5.51 13.64 8.73
CA SER A 153 -6.85 13.39 8.18
C SER A 153 -7.96 13.84 9.13
N PHE A 154 -7.81 13.62 10.44
CA PHE A 154 -8.76 14.15 11.42
C PHE A 154 -8.71 15.68 11.53
N GLN A 155 -7.51 16.27 11.56
CA GLN A 155 -7.35 17.73 11.62
C GLN A 155 -7.97 18.46 10.43
N GLN A 156 -7.95 17.84 9.25
CA GLN A 156 -8.44 18.42 8.01
C GLN A 156 -9.81 17.88 7.57
N LEU A 157 -10.36 16.89 8.29
CA LEU A 157 -11.54 16.13 7.89
C LEU A 157 -11.41 15.55 6.46
N ASP A 158 -10.20 15.10 6.12
CA ASP A 158 -9.89 14.54 4.81
C ASP A 158 -10.20 13.04 4.78
N GLN A 159 -11.31 12.69 4.15
CA GLN A 159 -11.74 11.31 4.01
C GLN A 159 -10.78 10.47 3.15
N SER A 160 -10.17 11.05 2.11
CA SER A 160 -9.25 10.34 1.23
C SER A 160 -8.00 9.91 2.00
N ALA A 161 -7.43 10.85 2.76
CA ALA A 161 -6.28 10.59 3.62
C ALA A 161 -6.59 9.52 4.69
N LEU A 162 -7.77 9.59 5.33
CA LEU A 162 -8.14 8.59 6.34
C LEU A 162 -8.36 7.20 5.73
N LYS A 163 -9.02 7.11 4.58
CA LYS A 163 -9.22 5.84 3.87
C LYS A 163 -7.89 5.22 3.44
N LYS A 164 -6.97 6.04 2.89
CA LYS A 164 -5.60 5.63 2.60
C LYS A 164 -4.90 5.07 3.84
N ALA A 165 -5.02 5.77 4.97
CA ALA A 165 -4.39 5.34 6.21
C ALA A 165 -4.93 4.00 6.75
N ILE A 166 -6.24 3.77 6.64
CA ILE A 166 -6.89 2.51 6.99
C ILE A 166 -6.39 1.37 6.10
N ILE A 167 -6.31 1.61 4.77
CA ILE A 167 -5.81 0.61 3.82
C ILE A 167 -4.35 0.26 4.13
N ILE A 168 -3.48 1.25 4.37
CA ILE A 168 -2.08 1.02 4.71
C ILE A 168 -1.97 0.21 6.00
N GLY A 169 -2.65 0.66 7.06
CA GLY A 169 -2.64 0.01 8.36
C GLY A 169 -3.11 -1.44 8.30
N ARG A 170 -4.21 -1.69 7.58
CA ARG A 170 -4.73 -3.03 7.33
C ARG A 170 -3.74 -3.91 6.61
N GLN A 171 -3.12 -3.43 5.51
CA GLN A 171 -2.14 -4.24 4.78
C GLN A 171 -0.95 -4.58 5.69
N THR A 172 -0.42 -3.60 6.42
CA THR A 172 0.76 -3.80 7.28
C THR A 172 0.46 -4.76 8.42
N ALA A 173 -0.71 -4.68 9.05
CA ALA A 173 -1.10 -5.53 10.16
C ALA A 173 -1.42 -6.97 9.73
N LEU A 174 -1.94 -7.18 8.52
CA LEU A 174 -2.24 -8.51 7.99
C LEU A 174 -0.98 -9.27 7.51
N HIS A 175 0.09 -8.57 7.14
CA HIS A 175 1.23 -9.18 6.43
C HIS A 175 2.59 -8.99 7.13
N SER A 176 2.63 -8.33 8.29
CA SER A 176 3.83 -8.27 9.14
C SER A 176 4.18 -9.67 9.67
N LYS A 177 5.45 -10.06 9.55
CA LYS A 177 5.97 -11.28 10.18
C LYS A 177 6.22 -11.04 11.68
N GLU A 178 6.24 -12.12 12.47
CA GLU A 178 6.68 -12.04 13.87
C GLU A 178 8.12 -11.52 13.97
N PRO A 179 8.47 -10.72 15.00
CA PRO A 179 7.72 -10.45 16.24
C PRO A 179 6.77 -9.24 16.20
N PHE A 180 6.55 -8.64 15.03
CA PHE A 180 5.79 -7.39 14.86
C PHE A 180 4.32 -7.61 14.47
N SER A 181 3.80 -8.83 14.63
CA SER A 181 2.45 -9.27 14.25
C SER A 181 1.36 -8.64 15.12
N MET A 182 1.20 -7.33 15.04
CA MET A 182 0.05 -6.67 15.62
C MET A 182 -1.16 -7.01 14.76
N ALA A 183 -2.02 -7.89 15.27
CA ALA A 183 -3.27 -8.23 14.60
C ALA A 183 -4.05 -6.96 14.25
N TYR A 184 -4.72 -6.95 13.09
CA TYR A 184 -5.40 -5.76 12.56
C TYR A 184 -6.33 -5.09 13.58
N ASN A 185 -7.03 -5.89 14.39
CA ASN A 185 -7.88 -5.38 15.46
C ASN A 185 -7.12 -4.62 16.54
N GLN A 186 -5.94 -5.11 16.94
CA GLN A 186 -5.09 -4.43 17.89
C GLN A 186 -4.52 -3.14 17.30
N TRP A 187 -4.15 -3.15 16.01
CA TRP A 187 -3.80 -1.94 15.27
C TRP A 187 -4.92 -0.92 15.24
N PHE A 188 -6.10 -1.34 14.83
CA PHE A 188 -7.25 -0.46 14.75
C PHE A 188 -7.59 0.16 16.11
N LEU A 189 -7.59 -0.64 17.19
CA LEU A 189 -7.87 -0.13 18.54
C LEU A 189 -6.77 0.79 19.08
N ASN A 190 -5.50 0.48 18.85
CA ASN A 190 -4.41 1.36 19.28
C ASN A 190 -4.46 2.72 18.55
N GLN A 191 -4.87 2.72 17.29
CA GLN A 191 -4.96 3.95 16.49
C GLN A 191 -6.22 4.76 16.77
N PHE A 192 -7.36 4.09 16.94
CA PHE A 192 -8.66 4.75 17.01
C PHE A 192 -9.35 4.59 18.36
N GLY A 193 -9.25 3.42 19.01
CA GLY A 193 -10.08 2.98 20.15
C GLY A 193 -10.18 3.96 21.33
N ASP A 194 -9.06 4.57 21.72
CA ASP A 194 -9.00 5.58 22.80
C ASP A 194 -8.49 6.95 22.32
N SER A 195 -8.54 7.18 21.01
CA SER A 195 -8.02 8.42 20.45
C SER A 195 -8.85 9.63 20.90
N LEU A 196 -8.19 10.78 21.15
CA LEU A 196 -8.86 12.02 21.54
C LEU A 196 -9.89 12.50 20.50
N TYR A 197 -9.82 11.99 19.27
CA TYR A 197 -10.77 12.28 18.21
C TYR A 197 -12.19 11.78 18.55
N ILE A 198 -12.32 10.73 19.36
CA ILE A 198 -13.61 10.11 19.70
C ILE A 198 -14.34 10.87 20.83
N LYS A 199 -13.83 12.02 21.27
CA LYS A 199 -14.50 12.90 22.24
C LYS A 199 -15.20 14.11 21.60
N ASN A 200 -15.08 14.28 20.28
CA ASN A 200 -15.68 15.38 19.54
C ASN A 200 -16.67 14.84 18.52
N LEU A 201 -17.92 15.32 18.54
CA LEU A 201 -18.98 14.91 17.62
C LEU A 201 -18.55 14.96 16.15
N GLN A 202 -17.90 16.04 15.73
CA GLN A 202 -17.51 16.25 14.34
C GLN A 202 -16.54 15.16 13.87
N TYR A 203 -15.56 14.82 14.70
CA TYR A 203 -14.58 13.78 14.40
C TYR A 203 -15.18 12.38 14.46
N ILE A 204 -16.10 12.12 15.39
CA ILE A 204 -16.86 10.86 15.43
C ILE A 204 -17.70 10.71 14.17
N SER A 205 -18.50 11.72 13.81
CA SER A 205 -19.33 11.68 12.60
C SER A 205 -18.48 11.47 11.34
N PHE A 206 -17.36 12.19 11.22
CA PHE A 206 -16.40 12.03 10.14
C PHE A 206 -15.83 10.60 10.07
N PHE A 207 -15.39 10.05 11.21
CA PHE A 207 -14.81 8.72 11.24
C PHE A 207 -15.84 7.64 10.92
N ILE A 208 -17.01 7.69 11.55
CA ILE A 208 -18.09 6.74 11.31
C ILE A 208 -18.55 6.80 9.86
N GLN A 209 -18.64 7.98 9.26
CA GLN A 209 -18.94 8.11 7.83
C GLN A 209 -17.93 7.34 6.97
N VAL A 210 -16.62 7.52 7.22
CA VAL A 210 -15.57 6.77 6.50
C VAL A 210 -15.70 5.27 6.71
N LEU A 211 -15.96 4.81 7.94
CA LEU A 211 -16.16 3.38 8.22
C LEU A 211 -17.40 2.81 7.51
N CYS A 212 -18.52 3.55 7.50
CA CYS A 212 -19.74 3.17 6.80
C CYS A 212 -19.50 2.96 5.29
N GLU A 213 -18.65 3.78 4.67
CA GLU A 213 -18.31 3.62 3.25
C GLU A 213 -17.53 2.33 2.95
N PHE A 214 -16.81 1.78 3.91
CA PHE A 214 -16.12 0.50 3.76
C PHE A 214 -17.02 -0.71 3.95
N VAL A 215 -18.11 -0.62 4.73
CA VAL A 215 -18.95 -1.77 5.08
C VAL A 215 -19.48 -2.54 3.86
N PRO A 216 -19.99 -1.91 2.78
CA PRO A 216 -20.47 -2.63 1.59
C PRO A 216 -19.39 -3.48 0.91
N TYR A 217 -18.12 -3.12 1.09
CA TYR A 217 -16.98 -3.77 0.48
C TYR A 217 -16.28 -4.75 1.43
N GLU A 218 -16.60 -4.70 2.73
CA GLU A 218 -16.11 -5.70 3.66
C GLU A 218 -16.78 -7.04 3.35
N ARG A 219 -15.92 -8.05 3.28
CA ARG A 219 -16.27 -9.44 2.98
C ARG A 219 -15.76 -10.39 4.07
N ASN A 220 -14.79 -9.94 4.87
CA ASN A 220 -14.26 -10.72 5.97
C ASN A 220 -15.19 -10.57 7.19
N ILE A 221 -16.05 -11.57 7.37
CA ILE A 221 -16.96 -11.65 8.52
C ILE A 221 -16.19 -11.57 9.85
N GLY A 222 -14.99 -12.15 9.94
CA GLY A 222 -14.16 -12.12 11.14
C GLY A 222 -13.75 -10.71 11.53
N ILE A 223 -13.31 -9.89 10.58
CA ILE A 223 -12.92 -8.49 10.82
C ILE A 223 -14.12 -7.66 11.31
N MET A 224 -15.30 -7.87 10.72
CA MET A 224 -16.52 -7.19 11.18
C MET A 224 -16.95 -7.67 12.57
N LYS A 225 -16.93 -8.97 12.84
CA LYS A 225 -17.26 -9.55 14.17
C LYS A 225 -16.33 -8.99 15.25
N VAL A 226 -15.04 -8.91 14.98
CA VAL A 226 -14.08 -8.34 15.94
C VAL A 226 -14.35 -6.86 16.21
N SER A 227 -14.76 -6.09 15.20
CA SER A 227 -15.15 -4.68 15.38
C SER A 227 -16.42 -4.51 16.25
N LEU A 228 -17.31 -5.51 16.22
CA LEU A 228 -18.48 -5.58 17.10
C LEU A 228 -18.12 -6.01 18.53
N GLU A 229 -17.20 -6.97 18.68
CA GLU A 229 -16.74 -7.49 19.98
C GLU A 229 -15.88 -6.50 20.76
N ARG A 230 -15.17 -5.62 20.06
CA ARG A 230 -14.31 -4.59 20.65
C ARG A 230 -14.75 -3.21 20.17
N PRO A 231 -15.86 -2.68 20.71
CA PRO A 231 -16.41 -1.41 20.23
C PRO A 231 -15.51 -0.22 20.59
N LEU A 232 -15.60 0.83 19.77
CA LEU A 232 -14.95 2.10 20.05
C LEU A 232 -15.49 2.74 21.34
N THR A 233 -14.62 3.33 22.16
CA THR A 233 -15.02 4.06 23.38
C THR A 233 -15.61 5.43 23.02
N ILE A 234 -16.89 5.47 22.70
CA ILE A 234 -17.62 6.69 22.30
C ILE A 234 -18.33 7.31 23.50
N ALA A 235 -18.31 8.65 23.59
CA ALA A 235 -19.03 9.38 24.62
C ALA A 235 -20.54 9.10 24.52
N SER A 236 -21.23 8.95 25.66
CA SER A 236 -22.60 8.44 25.71
C SER A 236 -23.59 9.30 24.90
N GLU A 237 -23.33 10.60 24.81
CA GLU A 237 -24.10 11.56 24.02
C GLU A 237 -24.05 11.31 22.50
N TYR A 238 -23.07 10.55 22.00
CA TYR A 238 -22.89 10.25 20.58
C TYR A 238 -23.09 8.76 20.24
N GLN A 239 -23.49 7.96 21.22
CA GLN A 239 -23.66 6.52 21.07
C GLN A 239 -24.66 6.15 19.95
N PHE A 240 -25.63 7.00 19.67
CA PHE A 240 -26.61 6.78 18.60
C PHE A 240 -25.95 6.62 17.21
N ILE A 241 -24.93 7.43 16.89
CA ILE A 241 -24.20 7.36 15.62
C ILE A 241 -23.48 6.01 15.48
N TYR A 242 -22.88 5.54 16.57
CA TYR A 242 -22.21 4.25 16.58
C TYR A 242 -23.17 3.07 16.48
N ASN A 243 -24.36 3.21 17.06
CA ASN A 243 -25.40 2.19 16.99
C ASN A 243 -25.87 1.98 15.53
N ASP A 244 -26.03 3.07 14.76
CA ASP A 244 -26.39 2.98 13.34
C ASP A 244 -25.31 2.24 12.53
N TYR A 245 -24.03 2.56 12.76
CA TYR A 245 -22.90 1.84 12.18
C TYR A 245 -22.89 0.35 12.57
N THR A 246 -23.15 0.06 13.84
CA THR A 246 -23.23 -1.32 14.37
C THR A 246 -24.36 -2.10 13.70
N VAL A 247 -25.51 -1.47 13.46
CA VAL A 247 -26.63 -2.08 12.71
C VAL A 247 -26.21 -2.38 11.28
N LEU A 248 -25.54 -1.44 10.60
CA LEU A 248 -25.04 -1.65 9.24
C LEU A 248 -24.06 -2.84 9.16
N LEU A 249 -23.10 -2.93 10.09
CA LEU A 249 -22.18 -4.06 10.19
C LEU A 249 -22.91 -5.39 10.41
N LYS A 250 -23.88 -5.44 11.33
CA LYS A 250 -24.65 -6.66 11.63
C LYS A 250 -25.48 -7.10 10.41
N THR A 251 -26.09 -6.16 9.70
CA THR A 251 -26.82 -6.45 8.46
C THR A 251 -25.86 -7.03 7.42
N ARG A 252 -24.70 -6.41 7.22
CA ARG A 252 -23.69 -6.89 6.28
C ARG A 252 -23.20 -8.31 6.60
N ILE A 253 -22.94 -8.61 7.88
CA ILE A 253 -22.57 -9.96 8.31
C ILE A 253 -23.66 -10.97 7.93
N LYS A 254 -24.93 -10.66 8.22
CA LYS A 254 -26.05 -11.54 7.85
C LYS A 254 -26.14 -11.76 6.34
N ASP A 255 -26.00 -10.70 5.54
CA ASP A 255 -26.04 -10.80 4.08
C ASP A 255 -24.95 -11.75 3.56
N LEU A 256 -23.73 -11.64 4.09
CA LEU A 256 -22.64 -12.54 3.71
C LEU A 256 -22.87 -13.98 4.18
N GLU A 257 -23.34 -14.18 5.41
CA GLU A 257 -23.65 -15.52 5.94
C GLU A 257 -24.74 -16.23 5.11
N VAL A 258 -25.71 -15.51 4.55
CA VAL A 258 -26.75 -16.06 3.66
C VAL A 258 -26.21 -16.38 2.26
N CYS A 259 -25.23 -15.63 1.75
CA CYS A 259 -24.63 -15.88 0.43
C CYS A 259 -23.68 -17.09 0.37
N PHE A 260 -23.29 -17.67 1.51
CA PHE A 260 -22.40 -18.85 1.58
C PHE A 260 -23.12 -20.14 2.02
N VAL A 261 -24.47 -20.19 1.93
CA VAL A 261 -25.30 -21.39 2.11
C VAL A 261 -25.72 -21.97 0.77
#